data_AF-A0AAP0RLQ8-F1
#
_entry.id   AF-A0AAP0RLQ8-F1
#
_cell.length_a   1.000
_cell.length_b   1.000
_cell.length_c   1.000
_cell.angle_alpha   90.00
_cell.angle_beta   90.00
_cell.angle_gamma   90.00
#
_symmetry.space_group_name_H-M   'P 1'
#
loop_
_entity.id
_entity.type
_entity.pdbx_description
1 polymer ?
#
loop_
_entity_poly.entity_id
_entity_poly.type
_entity_poly.pdbx_seq_one_letter_code
_entity_poly.pdbx_strand_id
1 'polypeptide(L)'
;MLLLQYFLYQLLRGLKYVHSANVLHRDLKPSNLLLNANCDLKIADFGLARTTSETDFMTEYVVTRWYRAPELLLNCSEYTAAIDIWSVGCILGEIMTREPLFPGKDYVHQLRLITELIGSPDDSSLGFLRSDNARRYVRQLPQFPRQNFSARFPNMSPGAVDLLEKMLVFDPNKRITVDEALCHPYLAPLHNINEEPVCPRPFSFDFEQPSFTEENIKELIWRESVKFNPDPTY
;
A
#
# COMPACT_ATOMS: atom_id res chain seq x y z
N MET A 1 -10.25 -16.30 -12.47
CA MET A 1 -8.79 -16.26 -12.25
C MET A 1 -8.09 -15.26 -13.16
N LEU A 2 -8.25 -15.31 -14.48
CA LEU A 2 -7.59 -14.36 -15.41
C LEU A 2 -7.94 -12.89 -15.14
N LEU A 3 -9.19 -12.59 -14.80
CA LEU A 3 -9.61 -11.21 -14.49
C LEU A 3 -8.92 -10.65 -13.23
N LEU A 4 -8.72 -11.48 -12.20
CA LEU A 4 -7.99 -11.09 -10.99
C LEU A 4 -6.54 -10.77 -11.31
N GLN A 5 -5.89 -11.67 -12.04
CA GLN A 5 -4.51 -11.51 -12.51
C GLN A 5 -4.35 -10.20 -13.30
N TYR A 6 -5.34 -9.87 -14.14
CA TYR A 6 -5.38 -8.62 -14.91
C TYR A 6 -5.57 -7.37 -14.03
N PHE A 7 -6.46 -7.40 -13.04
CA PHE A 7 -6.62 -6.29 -12.09
C PHE A 7 -5.37 -6.08 -11.24
N LEU A 8 -4.78 -7.16 -10.73
CA LEU A 8 -3.54 -7.09 -9.95
C LEU A 8 -2.39 -6.53 -10.78
N TYR A 9 -2.25 -6.97 -12.03
CA TYR A 9 -1.27 -6.43 -12.97
C TYR A 9 -1.46 -4.93 -13.19
N GLN A 10 -2.68 -4.46 -13.50
CA GLN A 10 -2.94 -3.04 -13.71
C GLN A 10 -2.66 -2.19 -12.46
N LEU A 11 -3.01 -2.71 -11.27
CA LEU A 11 -2.72 -2.07 -9.99
C LEU A 11 -1.21 -1.93 -9.77
N LEU A 12 -0.44 -3.02 -9.90
CA LEU A 12 1.01 -2.99 -9.75
C LEU A 12 1.69 -2.12 -10.81
N ARG A 13 1.20 -2.15 -12.05
CA ARG A 13 1.68 -1.29 -13.13
C ARG A 13 1.48 0.19 -12.82
N GLY A 14 0.30 0.57 -12.33
CA GLY A 14 0.04 1.94 -11.87
C GLY A 14 0.93 2.32 -10.69
N LEU A 15 1.10 1.38 -9.75
CA LEU A 15 1.89 1.61 -8.55
C LEU A 15 3.40 1.74 -8.86
N LYS A 16 3.93 1.01 -9.84
CA LYS A 16 5.31 1.16 -10.33
C LYS A 16 5.56 2.60 -10.79
N TYR A 17 4.64 3.17 -11.56
CA TYR A 17 4.73 4.57 -11.99
C TYR A 17 4.74 5.52 -10.78
N VAL A 18 3.80 5.35 -9.84
CA VAL A 18 3.70 6.19 -8.63
C VAL A 18 4.97 6.10 -7.78
N HIS A 19 5.48 4.90 -7.51
CA HIS A 19 6.68 4.67 -6.70
C HIS A 19 7.94 5.20 -7.38
N SER A 20 8.06 5.09 -8.71
CA SER A 20 9.17 5.69 -9.46
C SER A 20 9.16 7.23 -9.44
N ALA A 21 8.01 7.85 -9.16
CA ALA A 21 7.91 9.28 -8.89
C ALA A 21 8.26 9.65 -7.43
N ASN A 22 8.73 8.70 -6.62
CA ASN A 22 8.99 8.87 -5.19
C ASN A 22 7.73 9.24 -4.37
N VAL A 23 6.56 8.84 -4.85
CA VAL A 23 5.25 9.05 -4.20
C VAL A 23 4.80 7.75 -3.54
N LEU A 24 4.26 7.84 -2.33
CA LEU A 24 3.58 6.75 -1.62
C LEU A 24 2.09 7.04 -1.60
N HIS A 25 1.24 6.05 -1.92
CA HIS A 25 -0.21 6.25 -1.95
C HIS A 25 -0.83 6.26 -0.54
N ARG A 26 -0.43 5.33 0.33
CA ARG A 26 -0.74 5.25 1.78
C ARG A 26 -2.18 4.90 2.15
N ASP A 27 -3.11 5.00 1.21
CA ASP A 27 -4.53 4.61 1.43
C ASP A 27 -5.08 3.75 0.28
N LEU A 28 -4.29 2.77 -0.18
CA LEU A 28 -4.78 1.81 -1.17
C LEU A 28 -5.83 0.89 -0.52
N LYS A 29 -7.03 0.89 -1.09
CA LYS A 29 -8.17 0.07 -0.69
C LYS A 29 -9.11 -0.11 -1.89
N PRO A 30 -10.00 -1.12 -1.90
CA PRO A 30 -10.87 -1.40 -3.05
C PRO A 30 -11.70 -0.20 -3.52
N SER A 31 -12.20 0.65 -2.62
CA SER A 31 -12.97 1.86 -3.00
C SER A 31 -12.15 2.90 -3.77
N ASN A 32 -10.82 2.85 -3.67
CA ASN A 32 -9.89 3.77 -4.33
C ASN A 32 -9.33 3.19 -5.64
N LEU A 33 -9.84 2.01 -6.06
CA LEU A 33 -9.53 1.36 -7.33
C LEU A 33 -10.75 1.47 -8.24
N LEU A 34 -10.72 2.44 -9.14
CA LEU A 34 -11.84 2.70 -10.06
C LEU A 34 -11.79 1.73 -11.23
N LEU A 35 -12.93 1.12 -11.54
CA LEU A 35 -13.12 0.19 -12.65
C LEU A 35 -14.16 0.72 -13.63
N ASN A 36 -13.93 0.51 -14.92
CA ASN A 36 -14.94 0.73 -15.96
C ASN A 36 -15.48 -0.59 -16.53
N ALA A 37 -16.46 -0.52 -17.44
CA ALA A 37 -17.05 -1.70 -18.09
C ALA A 37 -16.06 -2.52 -18.93
N ASN A 38 -14.94 -1.93 -19.33
CA ASN A 38 -13.87 -2.59 -20.09
C ASN A 38 -12.84 -3.28 -19.17
N CYS A 39 -13.06 -3.27 -17.85
CA CYS A 39 -12.13 -3.78 -16.85
C CYS A 39 -10.80 -2.99 -16.78
N ASP A 40 -10.79 -1.72 -17.18
CA ASP A 40 -9.65 -0.84 -16.97
C ASP A 40 -9.65 -0.36 -15.51
N LEU A 41 -8.50 -0.48 -14.85
CA LEU A 41 -8.30 -0.07 -13.46
C LEU A 41 -7.50 1.24 -13.39
N LYS A 42 -7.98 2.17 -12.56
CA LYS A 42 -7.26 3.41 -12.21
C LYS A 42 -7.18 3.58 -10.69
N ILE A 43 -5.98 3.90 -10.21
CA ILE A 43 -5.74 4.27 -8.81
C ILE A 43 -6.24 5.71 -8.63
N ALA A 44 -7.01 5.96 -7.58
CA ALA A 44 -7.58 7.26 -7.24
C ALA A 44 -7.36 7.59 -5.76
N ASP A 45 -7.68 8.83 -5.38
CA ASP A 45 -7.61 9.33 -4.00
C ASP A 45 -6.18 9.40 -3.42
N PHE A 46 -5.40 10.33 -3.98
CA PHE A 46 -4.05 10.66 -3.54
C PHE A 46 -4.04 11.68 -2.38
N GLY A 47 -5.16 11.89 -1.68
CA GLY A 47 -5.26 12.90 -0.62
C GLY A 47 -4.34 12.65 0.59
N LEU A 48 -3.88 11.40 0.77
CA LEU A 48 -2.94 11.02 1.81
C LEU A 48 -1.52 10.74 1.27
N ALA A 49 -1.30 10.95 -0.03
CA ALA A 49 -0.04 10.63 -0.68
C ALA A 49 1.10 11.54 -0.21
N ARG A 50 2.31 10.99 -0.09
CA ARG A 50 3.50 11.70 0.43
C ARG A 50 4.80 11.20 -0.20
N THR A 51 5.87 11.97 -0.02
CA THR A 51 7.24 11.55 -0.34
C THR A 51 7.75 10.50 0.66
N THR A 52 8.70 9.66 0.23
CA THR A 52 9.39 8.67 1.08
C THR A 52 10.22 9.24 2.24
N SER A 53 10.57 10.53 2.21
CA SER A 53 11.54 11.15 3.12
C SER A 53 10.92 11.94 4.30
N GLU A 54 9.60 12.10 4.34
CA GLU A 54 8.96 12.94 5.36
C GLU A 54 8.67 12.18 6.64
N THR A 55 9.41 12.52 7.69
CA THR A 55 9.25 12.04 9.06
C THR A 55 8.20 12.85 9.83
N ASP A 56 7.06 13.15 9.21
CA ASP A 56 6.03 13.92 9.89
C ASP A 56 5.16 13.02 10.79
N PHE A 57 5.06 13.43 12.04
CA PHE A 57 4.31 12.75 13.09
C PHE A 57 2.86 12.56 12.64
N MET A 58 2.49 11.30 12.48
CA MET A 58 1.16 10.89 12.02
C MET A 58 0.11 11.29 13.05
N THR A 59 -0.77 12.22 12.65
CA THR A 59 -2.02 12.47 13.36
C THR A 59 -2.90 11.23 13.28
N GLU A 60 -3.63 10.94 14.36
CA GLU A 60 -4.41 9.73 14.52
C GLU A 60 -5.63 9.73 13.56
N TYR A 61 -5.43 9.25 12.33
CA TYR A 61 -6.48 9.29 11.30
C TYR A 61 -7.60 8.26 11.55
N VAL A 62 -8.82 8.77 11.68
CA VAL A 62 -10.10 8.06 11.75
C VAL A 62 -10.51 7.56 10.35
N VAL A 63 -9.70 6.69 9.76
CA VAL A 63 -9.97 6.04 8.45
C VAL A 63 -9.86 4.53 8.61
N THR A 64 -10.43 3.77 7.67
CA THR A 64 -10.37 2.30 7.60
C THR A 64 -8.93 1.80 7.70
N ARG A 65 -8.61 1.04 8.76
CA ARG A 65 -7.25 0.54 9.07
C ARG A 65 -6.91 -0.79 8.40
N TRP A 66 -7.89 -1.42 7.75
CA TRP A 66 -7.83 -2.81 7.30
C TRP A 66 -6.70 -3.11 6.29
N TYR A 67 -6.27 -2.08 5.55
CA TYR A 67 -5.22 -2.16 4.53
C TYR A 67 -3.90 -1.54 4.97
N ARG A 68 -3.79 -1.06 6.23
CA ARG A 68 -2.56 -0.43 6.73
C ARG A 68 -1.51 -1.48 7.06
N ALA A 69 -0.28 -1.21 6.66
CA ALA A 69 0.87 -2.05 6.93
C ALA A 69 1.26 -2.06 8.43
N PRO A 70 1.88 -3.12 8.96
CA PRO A 70 2.29 -3.21 10.36
C PRO A 70 3.15 -2.04 10.82
N GLU A 71 4.08 -1.58 9.99
CA GLU A 71 4.97 -0.46 10.28
C GLU A 71 4.23 0.89 10.43
N LEU A 72 3.11 1.07 9.72
CA LEU A 72 2.21 2.23 9.88
C LEU A 72 1.39 2.13 11.17
N LEU A 73 0.99 0.93 11.59
CA LEU A 73 0.26 0.69 12.83
C LEU A 73 1.15 0.86 14.08
N LEU A 74 2.45 0.63 13.92
CA LEU A 74 3.46 0.74 14.98
C LEU A 74 4.15 2.12 15.03
N ASN A 75 3.70 3.09 14.22
CA ASN A 75 4.26 4.43 14.10
C ASN A 75 5.79 4.43 13.91
N CYS A 76 6.28 3.67 12.94
CA CYS A 76 7.71 3.70 12.57
C CYS A 76 8.08 5.07 11.98
N SER A 77 9.32 5.53 12.19
CA SER A 77 9.76 6.84 11.69
C SER A 77 10.03 6.87 10.19
N GLU A 78 10.22 5.71 9.56
CA GLU A 78 10.59 5.59 8.15
C GLU A 78 9.58 4.71 7.43
N TYR A 79 8.92 5.28 6.42
CA TYR A 79 7.94 4.58 5.58
C TYR A 79 8.48 4.51 4.15
N THR A 80 8.31 3.35 3.52
CA THR A 80 8.78 3.11 2.15
C THR A 80 7.63 2.69 1.26
N ALA A 81 7.92 2.52 -0.04
CA ALA A 81 7.01 1.92 -1.03
C ALA A 81 6.38 0.58 -0.58
N ALA A 82 7.02 -0.13 0.35
CA ALA A 82 6.53 -1.38 0.89
C ALA A 82 5.13 -1.27 1.53
N ILE A 83 4.76 -0.12 2.10
CA ILE A 83 3.44 0.05 2.76
C ILE A 83 2.30 -0.15 1.76
N ASP A 84 2.46 0.30 0.52
CA ASP A 84 1.46 0.16 -0.53
C ASP A 84 1.39 -1.29 -1.01
N ILE A 85 2.53 -2.00 -1.07
CA ILE A 85 2.57 -3.43 -1.40
C ILE A 85 1.81 -4.27 -0.38
N TRP A 86 1.89 -3.91 0.91
CA TRP A 86 1.07 -4.55 1.93
C TRP A 86 -0.43 -4.37 1.64
N SER A 87 -0.85 -3.14 1.33
CA SER A 87 -2.24 -2.85 0.98
C SER A 87 -2.69 -3.63 -0.27
N VAL A 88 -1.84 -3.76 -1.29
CA VAL A 88 -2.09 -4.62 -2.47
C VAL A 88 -2.30 -6.08 -2.06
N GLY A 89 -1.49 -6.61 -1.13
CA GLY A 89 -1.68 -7.95 -0.57
C GLY A 89 -3.03 -8.12 0.13
N CYS A 90 -3.45 -7.14 0.94
CA CYS A 90 -4.77 -7.14 1.57
C CYS A 90 -5.90 -7.15 0.52
N ILE A 91 -5.79 -6.34 -0.53
CA ILE A 91 -6.76 -6.27 -1.63
C ILE A 91 -6.82 -7.61 -2.39
N LEU A 92 -5.68 -8.21 -2.71
CA LEU A 92 -5.62 -9.51 -3.38
C LEU A 92 -6.28 -10.61 -2.55
N GLY A 93 -6.01 -10.64 -1.24
CA GLY A 93 -6.67 -11.55 -0.30
C GLY A 93 -8.18 -11.34 -0.26
N GLU A 94 -8.62 -10.09 -0.16
CA GLU A 94 -10.04 -9.71 -0.09
C GLU A 94 -10.82 -10.06 -1.35
N ILE A 95 -10.26 -9.85 -2.56
CA ILE A 95 -10.95 -10.24 -3.80
C ILE A 95 -11.18 -11.77 -3.82
N MET A 96 -10.27 -12.54 -3.23
CA MET A 96 -10.34 -14.00 -3.22
C MET A 96 -11.28 -14.56 -2.15
N THR A 97 -11.37 -13.91 -0.99
CA THR A 97 -12.30 -14.30 0.08
C THR A 97 -13.66 -13.63 -0.03
N ARG A 98 -13.77 -12.55 -0.82
CA ARG A 98 -14.91 -11.62 -0.88
C ARG A 98 -15.23 -10.94 0.46
N GLU A 99 -14.28 -10.96 1.37
CA GLU A 99 -14.37 -10.36 2.70
C GLU A 99 -13.04 -9.71 3.06
N PRO A 100 -13.04 -8.56 3.75
CA PRO A 100 -11.81 -7.91 4.16
C PRO A 100 -10.88 -8.85 4.91
N LEU A 101 -9.59 -8.84 4.58
CA LEU A 101 -8.65 -9.81 5.14
C LEU A 101 -8.38 -9.56 6.63
N PHE A 102 -8.29 -8.29 7.04
CA PHE A 102 -8.00 -7.88 8.41
C PHE A 102 -8.99 -6.80 8.89
N PRO A 103 -10.24 -7.16 9.22
CA PRO A 103 -11.26 -6.22 9.67
C PRO A 103 -11.09 -5.84 11.16
N GLY A 104 -9.95 -5.23 11.51
CA GLY A 104 -9.65 -4.81 12.88
C GLY A 104 -10.59 -3.70 13.36
N LYS A 105 -10.90 -3.74 14.66
CA LYS A 105 -11.79 -2.77 15.34
C LYS A 105 -11.01 -1.59 15.92
N ASP A 106 -9.74 -1.85 16.25
CA ASP A 106 -8.77 -0.92 16.81
C ASP A 106 -7.36 -1.39 16.42
N TYR A 107 -6.32 -0.65 16.81
CA TYR A 107 -4.92 -0.96 16.47
C TYR A 107 -4.47 -2.33 17.01
N VAL A 108 -4.89 -2.69 18.21
CA VAL A 108 -4.50 -3.95 18.87
C VAL A 108 -5.13 -5.12 18.14
N HIS A 109 -6.44 -5.02 17.87
CA HIS A 109 -7.16 -6.04 17.13
C HIS A 109 -6.64 -6.18 15.70
N GLN A 110 -6.31 -5.06 15.03
CA GLN A 110 -5.71 -5.09 13.69
C GLN A 110 -4.39 -5.86 13.67
N LEU A 111 -3.46 -5.53 14.57
CA LEU A 111 -2.16 -6.23 14.66
C LEU A 111 -2.32 -7.71 15.02
N ARG A 112 -3.28 -8.03 15.90
CA ARG A 112 -3.60 -9.41 16.24
C ARG A 112 -4.10 -10.20 15.03
N LEU A 113 -5.03 -9.67 14.23
CA LEU A 113 -5.52 -10.35 13.03
C LEU A 113 -4.40 -10.59 12.01
N ILE A 114 -3.46 -9.64 11.91
CA ILE A 114 -2.28 -9.77 11.08
C ILE A 114 -1.41 -10.94 11.56
N THR A 115 -1.00 -10.95 12.83
CA THR A 115 -0.13 -12.00 13.37
C THR A 115 -0.81 -13.36 13.41
N GLU A 116 -2.14 -13.43 13.57
CA GLU A 116 -2.90 -14.66 13.46
C GLU A 116 -2.77 -15.33 12.09
N LEU A 117 -2.65 -14.56 11.00
CA LEU A 117 -2.48 -15.08 9.64
C LEU A 117 -1.01 -15.34 9.29
N ILE A 118 -0.17 -14.31 9.40
CA ILE A 118 1.21 -14.36 8.88
C ILE A 118 2.22 -14.92 9.89
N GLY A 119 1.75 -15.19 11.12
CA GLY A 119 2.58 -15.58 12.25
C GLY A 119 3.10 -14.38 13.02
N SER A 120 3.45 -14.61 14.29
CA SER A 120 4.10 -13.60 15.11
C SER A 120 5.54 -13.37 14.63
N PRO A 121 5.99 -12.11 14.51
CA PRO A 121 7.35 -11.80 14.08
C PRO A 121 8.38 -12.30 15.10
N ASP A 122 9.46 -12.90 14.61
CA ASP A 122 10.62 -13.26 15.41
C ASP A 122 11.49 -12.03 15.70
N ASP A 123 12.45 -12.16 16.63
CA ASP A 123 13.34 -11.04 17.00
C ASP A 123 14.13 -10.51 15.78
N SER A 124 14.44 -11.35 14.79
CA SER A 124 15.11 -10.91 13.57
C SER A 124 14.24 -9.99 12.71
N SER A 125 12.93 -10.26 12.64
CA SER A 125 11.96 -9.45 11.89
C SER A 125 11.51 -8.18 12.61
N LEU A 126 11.93 -7.97 13.86
CA LEU A 126 11.72 -6.72 14.60
C LEU A 126 12.90 -5.75 14.47
N GLY A 127 13.98 -6.13 13.76
CA GLY A 127 15.19 -5.32 13.60
C GLY A 127 14.94 -3.94 12.98
N PHE A 128 13.93 -3.81 12.12
CA PHE A 128 13.55 -2.53 11.50
C PHE A 128 12.87 -1.56 12.47
N LEU A 129 12.28 -2.06 13.56
CA LEU A 129 11.62 -1.21 14.56
C LEU A 129 12.70 -0.47 15.34
N ARG A 130 12.83 0.84 15.18
CA ARG A 130 13.76 1.66 15.98
C ARG A 130 13.26 1.93 17.40
N SER A 131 11.95 1.91 17.60
CA SER A 131 11.31 2.17 18.90
C SER A 131 11.28 0.93 19.79
N ASP A 132 11.94 0.99 20.95
CA ASP A 132 11.89 -0.07 21.96
C ASP A 132 10.47 -0.30 22.50
N ASN A 133 9.64 0.74 22.54
CA ASN A 133 8.25 0.63 22.96
C ASN A 133 7.44 -0.21 21.96
N ALA A 134 7.63 0.02 20.65
CA ALA A 134 6.99 -0.78 19.61
C ALA A 134 7.43 -2.25 19.67
N ARG A 135 8.73 -2.53 19.86
CA ARG A 135 9.24 -3.90 20.03
C ARG A 135 8.63 -4.60 21.23
N ARG A 136 8.58 -3.92 22.40
CA ARG A 136 7.97 -4.47 23.62
C ARG A 136 6.50 -4.75 23.42
N TYR A 137 5.78 -3.84 22.77
CA TYR A 137 4.36 -4.01 22.48
C TYR A 137 4.11 -5.25 21.60
N VAL A 138 4.85 -5.41 20.50
CA VAL A 138 4.71 -6.59 19.62
C VAL A 138 5.03 -7.89 20.35
N ARG A 139 6.02 -7.90 21.25
CA ARG A 139 6.36 -9.07 22.09
C ARG A 139 5.26 -9.45 23.09
N GLN A 140 4.43 -8.50 23.51
CA GLN A 140 3.32 -8.73 24.44
C GLN A 140 2.07 -9.27 23.73
N LEU A 141 1.99 -9.17 22.40
CA LEU A 141 0.89 -9.75 21.65
C LEU A 141 0.90 -11.28 21.76
N PRO A 142 -0.28 -11.94 21.69
CA PRO A 142 -0.35 -13.39 21.64
C PRO A 142 0.49 -13.94 20.48
N GLN A 143 1.18 -15.05 20.75
CA GLN A 143 2.04 -15.70 19.77
C GLN A 143 1.22 -16.67 18.92
N PHE A 144 1.28 -16.49 17.60
CA PHE A 144 0.59 -17.36 16.64
C PHE A 144 1.60 -17.99 15.68
N PRO A 145 1.47 -19.30 15.38
CA PRO A 145 2.20 -19.89 14.28
C PRO A 145 1.66 -19.34 12.96
N ARG A 146 2.54 -19.20 11.95
CA ARG A 146 2.13 -18.83 10.59
C ARG A 146 1.14 -19.86 10.05
N GLN A 147 0.01 -19.39 9.51
CA GLN A 147 -0.97 -20.26 8.88
C GLN A 147 -0.47 -20.79 7.53
N ASN A 148 -0.95 -21.94 7.12
CA ASN A 148 -0.74 -22.43 5.77
C ASN A 148 -1.63 -21.64 4.80
N PHE A 149 -1.04 -20.77 3.99
CA PHE A 149 -1.79 -19.91 3.06
C PHE A 149 -2.55 -20.72 2.00
N SER A 150 -2.01 -21.83 1.52
CA SER A 150 -2.70 -22.68 0.54
C SER A 150 -3.98 -23.29 1.13
N ALA A 151 -3.97 -23.64 2.42
CA ALA A 151 -5.15 -24.11 3.13
C ALA A 151 -6.15 -22.97 3.45
N ARG A 152 -5.65 -21.76 3.77
CA ARG A 152 -6.47 -20.58 4.03
C ARG A 152 -7.16 -20.04 2.77
N PHE A 153 -6.50 -20.14 1.62
CA PHE A 153 -6.98 -19.65 0.33
C PHE A 153 -7.10 -20.81 -0.70
N PRO A 154 -7.99 -21.80 -0.46
CA PRO A 154 -8.04 -23.03 -1.25
C PRO A 154 -8.44 -22.80 -2.72
N ASN A 155 -9.12 -21.69 -3.01
CA ASN A 155 -9.57 -21.33 -4.35
C ASN A 155 -8.54 -20.49 -5.13
N MET A 156 -7.39 -20.19 -4.53
CA MET A 156 -6.33 -19.39 -5.12
C MET A 156 -5.30 -20.29 -5.80
N SER A 157 -4.86 -19.95 -7.00
CA SER A 157 -3.79 -20.70 -7.68
C SER A 157 -2.48 -20.65 -6.89
N PRO A 158 -1.63 -21.69 -6.93
CA PRO A 158 -0.36 -21.70 -6.19
C PRO A 158 0.52 -20.47 -6.43
N GLY A 159 0.61 -19.98 -7.68
CA GLY A 159 1.39 -18.77 -8.00
C GLY A 159 0.82 -17.48 -7.40
N ALA A 160 -0.50 -17.40 -7.23
CA ALA A 160 -1.15 -16.25 -6.59
C ALA A 160 -0.95 -16.30 -5.07
N VAL A 161 -1.02 -17.50 -4.47
CA VAL A 161 -0.71 -17.70 -3.05
C VAL A 161 0.73 -17.31 -2.76
N ASP A 162 1.66 -17.77 -3.60
CA ASP A 162 3.08 -17.47 -3.47
C ASP A 162 3.37 -15.96 -3.61
N LEU A 163 2.69 -15.25 -4.52
CA LEU A 163 2.81 -13.80 -4.63
C LEU A 163 2.21 -13.09 -3.40
N LEU A 164 1.06 -13.54 -2.92
CA LEU A 164 0.40 -12.99 -1.73
C LEU A 164 1.28 -13.15 -0.48
N GLU A 165 1.94 -14.29 -0.31
CA GLU A 165 2.87 -14.54 0.80
C GLU A 165 4.09 -13.61 0.77
N LYS A 166 4.54 -13.20 -0.42
CA LYS A 166 5.64 -12.23 -0.59
C LYS A 166 5.21 -10.77 -0.38
N MET A 167 3.92 -10.47 -0.55
CA MET A 167 3.33 -9.15 -0.24
C MET A 167 3.02 -9.00 1.26
N LEU A 168 2.49 -10.04 1.90
CA LEU A 168 2.10 -10.04 3.31
C LEU A 168 3.27 -10.46 4.23
N VAL A 169 4.33 -9.65 4.21
CA VAL A 169 5.52 -9.83 5.05
C VAL A 169 5.57 -8.73 6.11
N PHE A 170 5.80 -9.12 7.37
CA PHE A 170 5.81 -8.20 8.52
C PHE A 170 6.95 -7.17 8.41
N ASP A 171 8.17 -7.62 8.12
CA ASP A 171 9.33 -6.76 7.90
C ASP A 171 9.24 -6.10 6.51
N PRO A 172 9.11 -4.76 6.41
CA PRO A 172 8.98 -4.08 5.13
C PRO A 172 10.20 -4.26 4.23
N ASN A 173 11.39 -4.53 4.79
CA ASN A 173 12.62 -4.71 4.00
C ASN A 173 12.69 -6.08 3.31
N LYS A 174 11.88 -7.05 3.77
CA LYS A 174 11.78 -8.39 3.19
C LYS A 174 10.55 -8.54 2.28
N ARG A 175 9.72 -7.49 2.21
CA ARG A 175 8.51 -7.47 1.38
C ARG A 175 8.91 -7.27 -0.07
N ILE A 176 8.25 -7.99 -0.97
CA ILE A 176 8.50 -7.86 -2.41
C ILE A 176 8.28 -6.42 -2.88
N THR A 177 9.14 -5.95 -3.77
CA THR A 177 8.97 -4.65 -4.42
C THR A 177 7.96 -4.72 -5.56
N VAL A 178 7.51 -3.56 -6.05
CA VAL A 178 6.58 -3.52 -7.19
C VAL A 178 7.19 -4.10 -8.46
N ASP A 179 8.49 -3.86 -8.71
CA ASP A 179 9.21 -4.40 -9.86
C ASP A 179 9.35 -5.92 -9.78
N GLU A 180 9.72 -6.45 -8.61
CA GLU A 180 9.79 -7.89 -8.39
C GLU A 180 8.41 -8.56 -8.50
N ALA A 181 7.34 -7.89 -8.04
CA ALA A 181 5.98 -8.39 -8.14
C ALA A 181 5.51 -8.48 -9.61
N LEU A 182 5.82 -7.49 -10.44
CA LEU A 182 5.51 -7.52 -11.88
C LEU A 182 6.29 -8.63 -12.61
N CYS A 183 7.53 -8.88 -12.22
CA CYS A 183 8.35 -9.99 -12.73
C CYS A 183 7.94 -11.38 -12.18
N HIS A 184 6.96 -11.46 -11.26
CA HIS A 184 6.59 -12.73 -10.63
C HIS A 184 6.00 -13.72 -11.64
N PRO A 185 6.26 -15.04 -11.54
CA PRO A 185 5.71 -16.05 -12.46
C PRO A 185 4.18 -16.02 -12.57
N TYR A 186 3.50 -15.58 -11.52
CA TYR A 186 2.05 -15.38 -11.54
C TYR A 186 1.59 -14.29 -12.51
N LEU A 187 2.41 -13.28 -12.85
CA LEU A 187 2.06 -12.20 -13.78
C LEU A 187 2.76 -12.32 -15.14
N ALA A 188 3.59 -13.34 -15.34
CA ALA A 188 4.35 -13.56 -16.57
C ALA A 188 3.54 -13.48 -17.89
N PRO A 189 2.27 -13.94 -17.96
CA PRO A 189 1.48 -13.80 -19.20
C PRO A 189 1.09 -12.36 -19.57
N LEU A 190 1.17 -11.43 -18.62
CA LEU A 190 0.77 -10.02 -18.78
C LEU A 190 1.96 -9.07 -18.72
N HIS A 191 3.06 -9.49 -18.10
CA HIS A 191 4.25 -8.67 -17.89
C HIS A 191 4.87 -8.24 -19.22
N ASN A 192 4.99 -6.93 -19.42
CA ASN A 192 5.61 -6.35 -20.61
C ASN A 192 6.32 -5.04 -20.24
N ILE A 193 7.64 -5.10 -20.16
CA ILE A 193 8.47 -3.97 -19.70
C ILE A 193 8.27 -2.69 -20.53
N ASN A 194 8.01 -2.82 -21.84
CA ASN A 194 7.80 -1.67 -22.72
C ASN A 194 6.45 -0.98 -22.47
N GLU A 195 5.50 -1.70 -21.88
CA GLU A 195 4.19 -1.20 -21.52
C GLU A 195 4.09 -0.81 -20.06
N GLU A 196 5.18 -0.86 -19.29
CA GLU A 196 5.22 -0.53 -17.85
C GLU A 196 6.09 0.71 -17.59
N PRO A 197 5.58 1.91 -17.93
CA PRO A 197 6.35 3.14 -17.83
C PRO A 197 6.65 3.50 -16.38
N VAL A 198 7.78 4.16 -16.20
CA VAL A 198 8.16 4.86 -14.97
C VAL A 198 7.98 6.36 -15.15
N CYS A 199 7.79 7.08 -14.05
CA CYS A 199 7.78 8.53 -14.05
C CYS A 199 9.18 9.05 -14.37
N PRO A 200 9.35 9.95 -15.36
CA PRO A 200 10.67 10.41 -15.79
C PRO A 200 11.40 11.27 -14.74
N ARG A 201 10.67 11.78 -13.74
CA ARG A 201 11.21 12.59 -12.65
C ARG A 201 10.45 12.33 -11.35
N PRO A 202 11.10 12.43 -10.18
CA PRO A 202 10.40 12.46 -8.92
C PRO A 202 9.36 13.59 -8.88
N PHE A 203 8.25 13.35 -8.20
CA PHE A 203 7.26 14.37 -7.91
C PHE A 203 7.78 15.26 -6.78
N SER A 204 7.64 16.58 -6.93
CA SER A 204 8.03 17.55 -5.90
C SER A 204 6.84 17.88 -5.01
N PHE A 205 7.04 17.78 -3.69
CA PHE A 205 6.09 18.20 -2.66
C PHE A 205 6.44 19.56 -2.05
N ASP A 206 7.21 20.41 -2.74
CA ASP A 206 7.65 21.73 -2.24
C ASP A 206 6.49 22.68 -1.84
N PHE A 207 5.26 22.34 -2.24
CA PHE A 207 4.03 23.05 -1.88
C PHE A 207 3.46 22.66 -0.51
N GLU A 208 3.91 21.57 0.12
CA GLU A 208 3.45 21.15 1.46
C GLU A 208 4.35 21.76 2.54
N GLN A 209 4.22 23.07 2.75
CA GLN A 209 4.99 23.78 3.78
C GLN A 209 4.17 23.93 5.07
N PRO A 210 4.70 23.51 6.24
CA PRO A 210 3.99 23.63 7.53
C PRO A 210 3.59 25.06 7.91
N SER A 211 4.25 26.05 7.32
CA SER A 211 4.00 27.48 7.55
C SER A 211 2.83 28.05 6.73
N PHE A 212 2.25 27.30 5.80
CA PHE A 212 1.16 27.81 4.97
C PHE A 212 -0.15 27.92 5.74
N THR A 213 -0.79 29.09 5.64
CA THR A 213 -2.13 29.31 6.17
C THR A 213 -3.19 28.78 5.20
N GLU A 214 -4.45 28.72 5.65
CA GLU A 214 -5.59 28.36 4.80
C GLU A 214 -5.66 29.25 3.55
N GLU A 215 -5.38 30.56 3.67
CA GLU A 215 -5.36 31.50 2.54
C GLU A 215 -4.24 31.16 1.54
N ASN A 216 -3.05 30.77 2.03
CA ASN A 216 -1.97 30.35 1.15
C ASN A 216 -2.36 29.08 0.36
N ILE A 217 -3.01 28.11 1.02
CA ILE A 217 -3.49 26.89 0.38
C ILE A 217 -4.56 27.21 -0.67
N LYS A 218 -5.54 28.07 -0.37
CA LYS A 218 -6.56 28.52 -1.33
C LYS A 218 -5.94 29.15 -2.57
N GLU A 219 -4.95 30.01 -2.40
CA GLU A 219 -4.24 30.64 -3.51
C GLU A 219 -3.46 29.62 -4.36
N LEU A 220 -2.81 28.63 -3.75
CA LEU A 220 -2.12 27.56 -4.47
C LEU A 220 -3.09 26.70 -5.30
N ILE A 221 -4.23 26.32 -4.71
CA ILE A 221 -5.29 25.57 -5.41
C ILE A 221 -5.83 26.39 -6.59
N TRP A 222 -6.07 27.67 -6.38
CA TRP A 222 -6.54 28.58 -7.42
C TRP A 222 -5.54 28.68 -8.57
N ARG A 223 -4.26 28.95 -8.27
CA ARG A 223 -3.19 29.01 -9.28
C ARG A 223 -3.08 27.74 -10.09
N GLU A 224 -3.16 26.58 -9.45
CA GLU A 224 -3.10 25.30 -10.15
C GLU A 224 -4.31 25.12 -11.07
N SER A 225 -5.51 25.47 -10.59
CA SER A 225 -6.75 25.42 -11.38
C SER A 225 -6.68 26.30 -12.64
N VAL A 226 -6.07 27.49 -12.53
CA VAL A 226 -5.86 28.42 -13.65
C VAL A 226 -4.81 27.90 -14.64
N LYS A 227 -3.74 27.24 -14.19
CA LYS A 227 -2.76 26.63 -15.11
C LYS A 227 -3.39 25.56 -16.02
N PHE A 228 -4.33 24.78 -15.47
CA PHE A 228 -5.05 23.76 -16.24
C PHE A 228 -6.19 24.32 -17.08
N ASN A 229 -6.71 25.51 -16.72
CA ASN A 229 -7.74 26.23 -17.47
C ASN A 229 -7.28 27.68 -17.70
N PRO A 230 -6.29 27.91 -18.60
CA PRO A 230 -5.83 29.25 -18.93
C PRO A 230 -6.93 29.96 -19.74
N ASP A 231 -7.87 30.57 -19.00
CA ASP A 231 -9.07 31.30 -19.40
C ASP A 231 -10.22 30.50 -20.07
N PRO A 232 -11.48 30.69 -19.61
CA PRO A 232 -12.57 30.81 -20.56
C PRO A 232 -12.41 32.15 -21.27
N THR A 233 -12.20 32.12 -22.58
CA THR A 233 -12.43 33.25 -23.47
C THR A 233 -13.75 33.93 -23.10
N TYR A 234 -13.67 35.15 -22.55
CA TYR A 234 -14.76 36.12 -22.51
C TYR A 234 -14.39 37.30 -23.40
#